data_AF-A0A7L7W4W9-F1
#
_entry.id   AF-A0A7L7W4W9-F1
#
_cell.length_a   1.000
_cell.length_b   1.000
_cell.length_c   1.000
_cell.angle_alpha   90.00
_cell.angle_beta   90.00
_cell.angle_gamma   90.00
#
_symmetry.space_group_name_H-M   'P 1'
#
loop_
_entity.id
_entity.type
_entity.pdbx_description
1 polymer ?
#
loop_
_entity_poly.entity_id
_entity_poly.type
_entity_poly.pdbx_seq_one_letter_code
_entity_poly.pdbx_strand_id
1 'polypeptide(L)'
;MIRNNDEYMLADGSPRYGIRIGNGLVDDEEEPTVEPAPVSTGDLAERAASFTAHQLSVAGALRFTARNNTAREKALRDLRTSRTAEYAEAVAAVTEQLESPKAWRQAAVRAARKAVAESERTRGVARTTLNAMLLRLGLSLLPIVAVPVLLAVNVGFWQAFLVAFALSLACDPVQAHVRRRTLGPDNAGVSLPVVSVLWDDVADATFINILEAKGIAVNPFDYKAATAGWVHLARTADSVGTISGT
;
A
#
# COMPACT_ATOMS: atom_id res chain seq x y z
N MET A 1 39.53 32.41 3.33
CA MET A 1 39.25 33.78 2.83
C MET A 1 38.37 33.63 1.60
N ILE A 2 37.05 33.70 1.77
CA ILE A 2 36.10 33.60 0.66
C ILE A 2 35.98 35.01 0.07
N ARG A 3 36.28 35.16 -1.23
CA ARG A 3 36.13 36.43 -1.95
C ARG A 3 34.65 36.74 -2.05
N ASN A 4 34.23 37.89 -1.49
CA ASN A 4 32.89 38.43 -1.71
C ASN A 4 32.75 38.77 -3.19
N ASN A 5 31.78 38.14 -3.84
CA ASN A 5 31.47 38.36 -5.24
C ASN A 5 30.19 39.20 -5.27
N ASP A 6 30.31 40.48 -5.66
CA ASP A 6 29.27 41.51 -5.51
C ASP A 6 27.97 41.17 -6.24
N GLU A 7 28.03 40.27 -7.21
CA GLU A 7 26.89 39.79 -7.99
C GLU A 7 25.86 39.01 -7.14
N TYR A 8 26.24 38.52 -5.95
CA TYR A 8 25.42 37.66 -5.10
C TYR A 8 24.90 38.32 -3.82
N MET A 9 25.15 39.63 -3.63
CA MET A 9 24.80 40.36 -2.42
C MET A 9 23.72 41.42 -2.70
N LEU A 10 22.76 41.56 -1.80
CA LEU A 10 21.78 42.64 -1.77
C LEU A 10 22.45 43.94 -1.28
N ALA A 11 21.80 45.08 -1.53
CA ALA A 11 22.34 46.40 -1.20
C ALA A 11 22.58 46.62 0.31
N ASP A 12 21.96 45.80 1.16
CA ASP A 12 22.14 45.75 2.61
C ASP A 12 23.29 44.83 3.06
N GLY A 13 23.98 44.18 2.11
CA GLY A 13 25.04 43.22 2.41
C GLY A 13 24.54 41.85 2.83
N SER A 14 23.27 41.50 2.57
CA SER A 14 22.75 40.14 2.77
C SER A 14 22.84 39.29 1.48
N PRO A 15 23.03 37.97 1.57
CA PRO A 15 23.04 37.10 0.39
C PRO A 15 21.68 37.11 -0.32
N ARG A 16 21.68 37.30 -1.63
CA ARG A 16 20.47 37.43 -2.46
C ARG A 16 19.62 36.14 -2.54
N TYR A 17 20.24 35.01 -2.21
CA TYR A 17 19.57 33.73 -1.99
C TYR A 17 20.05 33.21 -0.63
N GLY A 18 19.11 32.85 0.26
CA GLY A 18 19.43 32.38 1.60
C GLY A 18 20.51 31.30 1.57
N ILE A 19 21.58 31.50 2.34
CA ILE A 19 22.62 30.48 2.52
C ILE A 19 21.91 29.29 3.18
N ARG A 20 21.73 28.19 2.44
CA ARG A 20 21.49 26.88 3.05
C ARG A 20 22.75 26.54 3.82
N ILE A 21 22.78 26.86 5.12
CA ILE A 21 23.79 26.32 6.02
C ILE A 21 23.47 24.83 6.12
N GLY A 22 24.02 24.06 5.18
CA GLY A 22 23.96 22.61 5.16
C GLY A 22 24.79 22.03 6.29
N ASN A 23 24.28 22.12 7.51
CA ASN A 23 24.45 21.05 8.48
C ASN A 23 23.15 20.26 8.44
N GLY A 24 23.26 19.03 7.94
CA GLY A 24 22.15 18.24 7.48
C GLY A 24 21.00 18.15 8.47
N LEU A 25 19.79 18.29 7.94
CA LEU A 25 18.56 17.63 8.38
C LEU A 25 17.39 18.21 7.56
N VAL A 26 16.61 17.30 6.99
CA VAL A 26 15.23 17.48 6.48
C VAL A 26 15.08 18.28 5.19
N ASP A 27 14.84 17.56 4.09
CA ASP A 27 14.01 18.08 3.01
C ASP A 27 12.61 18.33 3.60
N ASP A 28 12.34 19.59 3.97
CA ASP A 28 11.01 20.08 4.22
C ASP A 28 10.27 20.14 2.87
N GLU A 29 9.65 19.02 2.49
CA GLU A 29 8.34 19.13 1.88
C GLU A 29 7.40 19.62 3.00
N GLU A 30 7.01 20.89 2.93
CA GLU A 30 5.93 21.47 3.74
C GLU A 30 4.64 20.68 3.50
N GLU A 31 4.47 19.57 4.20
CA GLU A 31 3.15 19.04 4.48
C GLU A 31 2.48 19.99 5.48
N PRO A 32 1.21 20.40 5.25
CA PRO A 32 0.51 21.28 6.16
C PRO A 32 0.51 20.66 7.56
N THR A 33 1.01 21.44 8.52
CA THR A 33 1.06 21.11 9.95
C THR A 33 -0.36 21.06 10.51
N VAL A 34 -1.07 19.98 10.21
CA VAL A 34 -2.23 19.59 11.01
C VAL A 34 -1.63 18.88 12.21
N GLU A 35 -1.62 19.53 13.38
CA GLU A 35 -1.45 18.82 14.65
C GLU A 35 -2.49 17.69 14.64
N PRO A 36 -2.08 16.41 14.60
CA PRO A 36 -3.04 15.34 14.75
C PRO A 36 -3.63 15.49 16.16
N ALA A 37 -4.93 15.74 16.24
CA ALA A 37 -5.65 15.66 17.51
C ALA A 37 -5.32 14.29 18.14
N PRO A 38 -5.15 14.21 19.47
CA PRO A 38 -4.87 12.93 20.13
C PRO A 38 -6.04 11.99 19.82
N VAL A 39 -5.77 11.01 18.96
CA VAL A 39 -6.74 9.99 18.59
C VAL A 39 -6.78 9.00 19.75
N SER A 40 -7.96 8.57 20.19
CA SER A 40 -8.04 7.52 21.22
C SER A 40 -7.32 6.26 20.72
N THR A 41 -6.67 5.52 21.62
CA THR A 41 -5.94 4.28 21.28
C THR A 41 -6.84 3.24 20.61
N GLY A 42 -8.12 3.19 20.98
CA GLY A 42 -9.12 2.33 20.35
C GLY A 42 -9.46 2.74 18.92
N ASP A 43 -9.50 4.05 18.65
CA ASP A 43 -9.94 4.60 17.37
C ASP A 43 -8.94 4.27 16.23
N LEU A 44 -7.64 4.16 16.53
CA LEU A 44 -6.61 3.83 15.54
C LEU A 44 -6.74 2.39 15.03
N ALA A 45 -6.79 1.43 15.95
CA ALA A 45 -6.87 0.02 15.62
C ALA A 45 -8.23 -0.34 15.01
N GLU A 46 -9.31 0.26 15.50
CA GLU A 46 -10.65 0.13 14.90
C GLU A 46 -10.68 0.72 13.48
N ARG A 47 -10.12 1.93 13.27
CA ARG A 47 -10.01 2.51 11.93
C ARG A 47 -9.15 1.64 11.01
N ALA A 48 -8.06 1.06 11.51
CA ALA A 48 -7.22 0.13 10.74
C ALA A 48 -7.99 -1.15 10.33
N ALA A 49 -8.88 -1.64 11.18
CA ALA A 49 -9.71 -2.81 10.88
C ALA A 49 -10.68 -2.57 9.71
N SER A 50 -11.08 -1.32 9.49
CA SER A 50 -11.98 -0.94 8.39
C SER A 50 -11.31 -0.91 7.01
N PHE A 51 -9.97 -0.96 6.94
CA PHE A 51 -9.26 -0.84 5.66
C PHE A 51 -9.46 -2.04 4.74
N THR A 52 -9.76 -1.74 3.49
CA THR A 52 -9.92 -2.73 2.42
C THR A 52 -8.58 -3.26 1.94
N ALA A 53 -8.58 -4.46 1.34
CA ALA A 53 -7.38 -5.03 0.74
C ALA A 53 -6.73 -4.10 -0.31
N HIS A 54 -7.54 -3.35 -1.07
CA HIS A 54 -7.00 -2.40 -2.05
C HIS A 54 -6.25 -1.25 -1.37
N GLN A 55 -6.84 -0.62 -0.35
CA GLN A 55 -6.19 0.45 0.42
C GLN A 55 -4.87 -0.01 1.03
N LEU A 56 -4.85 -1.21 1.64
CA LEU A 56 -3.62 -1.79 2.20
C LEU A 56 -2.55 -2.06 1.13
N SER A 57 -2.94 -2.50 -0.08
CA SER A 57 -1.99 -2.72 -1.17
C SER A 57 -1.30 -1.42 -1.63
N VAL A 58 -2.09 -0.35 -1.79
CA VAL A 58 -1.59 0.95 -2.25
C VAL A 58 -0.72 1.59 -1.17
N ALA A 59 -1.19 1.58 0.09
CA ALA A 59 -0.43 2.09 1.22
C ALA A 59 0.90 1.37 1.38
N GLY A 60 0.91 0.04 1.21
CA GLY A 60 2.13 -0.75 1.19
C GLY A 60 3.10 -0.35 0.10
N ALA A 61 2.64 -0.26 -1.15
CA ALA A 61 3.48 0.09 -2.29
C ALA A 61 4.17 1.45 -2.09
N LEU A 62 3.43 2.45 -1.62
CA LEU A 62 3.96 3.78 -1.31
C LEU A 62 4.90 3.74 -0.09
N ARG A 63 4.58 2.97 0.95
CA ARG A 63 5.44 2.83 2.13
C ARG A 63 6.82 2.27 1.78
N PHE A 64 6.92 1.35 0.84
CA PHE A 64 8.20 0.80 0.38
C PHE A 64 9.08 1.85 -0.32
N THR A 65 8.49 2.84 -0.98
CA THR A 65 9.26 3.96 -1.55
C THR A 65 9.82 4.90 -0.47
N ALA A 66 9.17 4.96 0.70
CA ALA A 66 9.56 5.81 1.82
C ALA A 66 10.44 5.11 2.90
N ARG A 67 10.76 3.82 2.75
CA ARG A 67 11.33 2.97 3.82
C ARG A 67 12.78 3.28 4.19
N ASN A 68 13.50 4.11 3.43
CA ASN A 68 14.96 4.25 3.56
C ASN A 68 15.46 5.19 4.68
N ASN A 69 14.66 5.49 5.71
CA ASN A 69 15.11 6.37 6.81
C ASN A 69 15.62 5.58 8.02
N THR A 70 16.92 5.26 8.01
CA THR A 70 17.61 4.50 9.08
C THR A 70 17.63 5.22 10.43
N ALA A 71 17.66 6.55 10.45
CA ALA A 71 17.63 7.34 11.68
C ALA A 71 16.29 7.21 12.42
N ARG A 72 15.18 7.19 11.66
CA ARG A 72 13.83 7.00 12.19
C ARG A 72 13.66 5.61 12.83
N GLU A 73 14.16 4.57 12.16
CA GLU A 73 14.04 3.19 12.67
C GLU A 73 14.86 2.99 13.94
N LYS A 74 16.01 3.66 14.05
CA LYS A 74 16.82 3.67 15.27
C LYS A 74 16.06 4.32 16.44
N ALA A 75 15.50 5.52 16.23
CA ALA A 75 14.76 6.23 17.27
C ALA A 75 13.55 5.44 17.79
N LEU A 76 12.79 4.81 16.88
CA LEU A 76 11.68 3.93 17.26
C LEU A 76 12.14 2.74 18.10
N ARG A 77 13.26 2.10 17.71
CA ARG A 77 13.81 0.97 18.45
C ARG A 77 14.26 1.38 19.86
N ASP A 78 14.91 2.52 19.98
CA ASP A 78 15.37 3.05 21.25
C ASP A 78 14.17 3.38 22.15
N LEU A 79 13.14 4.03 21.59
CA LEU A 79 11.90 4.34 22.32
C LEU A 79 11.18 3.07 22.82
N ARG A 80 10.97 2.08 21.93
CA ARG A 80 10.33 0.79 22.28
C ARG A 80 11.09 0.04 23.37
N THR A 81 12.42 0.12 23.35
CA THR A 81 13.29 -0.54 24.34
C THR A 81 13.28 0.19 25.68
N SER A 82 13.17 1.52 25.67
CA SER A 82 13.06 2.32 26.89
C SER A 82 11.71 2.20 27.60
N ARG A 83 10.64 1.83 26.86
CA ARG A 83 9.24 1.77 27.32
C ARG A 83 8.56 0.46 26.87
N THR A 84 9.15 -0.66 27.26
CA THR A 84 8.71 -2.00 26.81
C THR A 84 7.31 -2.36 27.30
N ALA A 85 6.93 -1.94 28.51
CA ALA A 85 5.62 -2.23 29.08
C ALA A 85 4.50 -1.53 28.31
N GLU A 86 4.69 -0.25 27.99
CA GLU A 86 3.74 0.54 27.23
C GLU A 86 3.67 0.11 25.76
N TYR A 87 4.80 -0.30 25.16
CA TYR A 87 4.80 -0.88 23.82
C TYR A 87 4.07 -2.24 23.79
N ALA A 88 4.23 -3.07 24.82
CA ALA A 88 3.49 -4.34 24.93
C ALA A 88 1.98 -4.11 25.06
N GLU A 89 1.57 -3.08 25.79
CA GLU A 89 0.17 -2.66 25.89
C GLU A 89 -0.37 -2.18 24.54
N ALA A 90 0.41 -1.42 23.77
CA ALA A 90 0.05 -1.00 22.42
C ALA A 90 -0.15 -2.20 21.49
N VAL A 91 0.79 -3.15 21.52
CA VAL A 91 0.72 -4.39 20.74
C VAL A 91 -0.51 -5.20 21.15
N ALA A 92 -0.82 -5.29 22.45
CA ALA A 92 -2.02 -5.98 22.93
C ALA A 92 -3.31 -5.33 22.41
N ALA A 93 -3.42 -4.01 22.46
CA ALA A 93 -4.58 -3.27 21.95
C ALA A 93 -4.77 -3.45 20.43
N VAL A 94 -3.68 -3.42 19.66
CA VAL A 94 -3.74 -3.67 18.21
C VAL A 94 -4.06 -5.15 17.92
N THR A 95 -3.55 -6.07 18.72
CA THR A 95 -3.83 -7.51 18.61
C THR A 95 -5.29 -7.82 18.92
N GLU A 96 -5.90 -7.13 19.89
CA GLU A 96 -7.31 -7.31 20.22
C GLU A 96 -8.23 -6.99 19.03
N GLN A 97 -7.88 -5.95 18.24
CA GLN A 97 -8.69 -5.52 17.10
C GLN A 97 -8.32 -6.19 15.78
N LEU A 98 -7.03 -6.40 15.52
CA LEU A 98 -6.53 -6.89 14.23
C LEU A 98 -6.14 -8.38 14.25
N GLU A 99 -6.13 -9.01 15.44
CA GLU A 99 -5.68 -10.38 15.75
C GLU A 99 -4.21 -10.67 15.40
N SER A 100 -3.86 -10.60 14.12
CA SER A 100 -2.51 -10.78 13.61
C SER A 100 -2.39 -10.19 12.21
N PRO A 101 -1.19 -9.88 11.71
CA PRO A 101 -1.01 -9.43 10.32
C PRO A 101 -1.62 -10.40 9.29
N LYS A 102 -1.57 -11.71 9.57
CA LYS A 102 -2.15 -12.74 8.71
C LYS A 102 -3.68 -12.72 8.75
N ALA A 103 -4.27 -12.60 9.93
CA ALA A 103 -5.71 -12.54 10.12
C ALA A 103 -6.29 -11.24 9.54
N TRP A 104 -5.67 -10.10 9.84
CA TRP A 104 -6.04 -8.80 9.27
C TRP A 104 -6.02 -8.81 7.74
N ARG A 105 -4.97 -9.36 7.13
CA ARG A 105 -4.92 -9.57 5.67
C ARG A 105 -6.09 -10.42 5.17
N GLN A 106 -6.38 -11.53 5.84
CA GLN A 106 -7.48 -12.41 5.44
C GLN A 106 -8.84 -11.73 5.59
N ALA A 107 -9.04 -10.96 6.66
CA ALA A 107 -10.25 -10.16 6.88
C ALA A 107 -10.43 -9.13 5.77
N ALA A 108 -9.38 -8.35 5.44
CA ALA A 108 -9.41 -7.35 4.38
C ALA A 108 -9.72 -7.97 2.99
N VAL A 109 -9.14 -9.15 2.69
CA VAL A 109 -9.42 -9.89 1.44
C VAL A 109 -10.84 -10.46 1.43
N ARG A 110 -11.34 -10.98 2.55
CA ARG A 110 -12.72 -11.49 2.65
C ARG A 110 -13.74 -10.36 2.49
N ALA A 111 -13.50 -9.21 3.11
CA ALA A 111 -14.34 -8.02 2.98
C ALA A 111 -14.41 -7.55 1.52
N ALA A 112 -13.27 -7.48 0.83
CA ALA A 112 -13.21 -7.14 -0.59
C ALA A 112 -14.04 -8.12 -1.45
N ARG A 113 -13.87 -9.44 -1.25
CA ARG A 113 -14.63 -10.46 -1.98
C ARG A 113 -16.14 -10.37 -1.74
N LYS A 114 -16.55 -10.08 -0.50
CA LYS A 114 -17.96 -9.91 -0.15
C LYS A 114 -18.57 -8.70 -0.85
N ALA A 115 -17.88 -7.56 -0.85
CA ALA A 115 -18.32 -6.35 -1.54
C ALA A 115 -18.50 -6.57 -3.04
N VAL A 116 -17.59 -7.33 -3.68
CA VAL A 116 -17.72 -7.70 -5.10
C VAL A 116 -18.92 -8.62 -5.31
N ALA A 117 -19.06 -9.68 -4.54
CA ALA A 117 -20.19 -10.61 -4.67
C ALA A 117 -21.56 -9.92 -4.51
N GLU A 118 -21.64 -8.92 -3.64
CA GLU A 118 -22.85 -8.12 -3.43
C GLU A 118 -23.11 -7.17 -4.61
N SER A 119 -22.06 -6.56 -5.17
CA SER A 119 -22.15 -5.76 -6.40
C SER A 119 -22.55 -6.58 -7.64
N GLU A 120 -22.14 -7.84 -7.71
CA GLU A 120 -22.49 -8.76 -8.81
C GLU A 120 -23.93 -9.25 -8.71
N ARG A 121 -24.40 -9.52 -7.48
CA ARG A 121 -25.81 -9.88 -7.20
C ARG A 121 -26.75 -8.74 -7.57
N THR A 122 -26.39 -7.50 -7.24
CA THR A 122 -27.21 -6.32 -7.54
C THR A 122 -27.22 -5.95 -9.02
N ARG A 123 -26.14 -6.24 -9.76
CA ARG A 123 -26.05 -5.92 -11.21
C ARG A 123 -26.47 -7.05 -12.15
N GLY A 124 -26.82 -8.24 -11.66
CA GLY A 124 -27.17 -9.40 -12.52
C GLY A 124 -25.99 -9.91 -13.37
N VAL A 125 -24.76 -9.59 -12.97
CA VAL A 125 -23.51 -9.77 -13.75
C VAL A 125 -22.99 -11.22 -13.74
N ALA A 126 -23.69 -12.14 -13.06
CA ALA A 126 -23.33 -13.56 -12.99
C ALA A 126 -23.16 -14.22 -14.37
N ARG A 127 -23.92 -13.79 -15.39
CA ARG A 127 -23.77 -14.30 -16.77
C ARG A 127 -22.49 -13.78 -17.44
N THR A 128 -22.10 -12.54 -17.18
CA THR A 128 -20.89 -11.93 -17.75
C THR A 128 -19.61 -12.47 -17.13
N THR A 129 -19.58 -12.79 -15.83
CA THR A 129 -18.44 -13.47 -15.18
C THR A 129 -18.32 -14.92 -15.63
N LEU A 130 -19.44 -15.65 -15.76
CA LEU A 130 -19.45 -16.99 -16.35
C LEU A 130 -18.93 -16.99 -17.79
N ASN A 131 -19.40 -16.07 -18.63
CA ASN A 131 -18.94 -15.93 -20.01
C ASN A 131 -17.44 -15.60 -20.08
N ALA A 132 -16.94 -14.76 -19.17
CA ALA A 132 -15.52 -14.45 -19.09
C ALA A 132 -14.66 -15.63 -18.63
N MET A 133 -15.16 -16.46 -17.70
CA MET A 133 -14.49 -17.70 -17.30
C MET A 133 -14.46 -18.71 -18.44
N LEU A 134 -15.59 -18.92 -19.13
CA LEU A 134 -15.68 -19.79 -20.30
C LEU A 134 -14.79 -19.29 -21.44
N LEU A 135 -14.75 -17.98 -21.68
CA LEU A 135 -13.86 -17.38 -22.68
C LEU A 135 -12.40 -17.64 -22.32
N ARG A 136 -11.98 -17.45 -21.06
CA ARG A 136 -10.61 -17.75 -20.61
C ARG A 136 -10.26 -19.23 -20.79
N LEU A 137 -11.17 -20.14 -20.43
CA LEU A 137 -10.98 -21.58 -20.60
C LEU A 137 -10.84 -21.94 -22.08
N GLY A 138 -11.75 -21.46 -22.92
CA GLY A 138 -11.72 -21.67 -24.37
C GLY A 138 -10.42 -21.15 -24.99
N LEU A 139 -9.98 -19.96 -24.58
CA LEU A 139 -8.75 -19.33 -25.07
C LEU A 139 -7.49 -20.10 -24.63
N SER A 140 -7.48 -20.65 -23.41
CA SER A 140 -6.37 -21.47 -22.90
C SER A 140 -6.30 -22.86 -23.53
N LEU A 141 -7.45 -23.43 -23.91
CA LEU A 141 -7.54 -24.75 -24.55
C LEU A 141 -7.30 -24.68 -26.07
N LEU A 142 -7.53 -23.52 -26.69
CA LEU A 142 -7.38 -23.31 -28.13
C LEU A 142 -6.01 -23.78 -28.68
N PRO A 143 -4.84 -23.38 -28.12
CA PRO A 143 -3.55 -23.84 -28.63
C PRO A 143 -3.32 -25.34 -28.37
N ILE A 144 -3.87 -25.90 -27.30
CA ILE A 144 -3.74 -27.32 -26.95
C ILE A 144 -4.49 -28.20 -27.96
N VAL A 145 -5.62 -27.74 -28.47
CA VAL A 145 -6.42 -28.47 -29.49
C VAL A 145 -5.94 -28.18 -30.90
N ALA A 146 -5.48 -26.95 -31.20
CA ALA A 146 -5.05 -26.57 -32.55
C ALA A 146 -3.80 -27.33 -33.03
N VAL A 147 -2.82 -27.56 -32.15
CA VAL A 147 -1.56 -28.26 -32.50
C VAL A 147 -1.79 -29.71 -32.99
N PRO A 148 -2.51 -30.60 -32.27
CA PRO A 148 -2.76 -31.96 -32.74
C PRO A 148 -3.62 -32.01 -34.01
N VAL A 149 -4.58 -31.09 -34.18
CA VAL A 149 -5.39 -31.00 -35.41
C VAL A 149 -4.53 -30.61 -36.61
N LEU A 150 -3.65 -29.63 -36.47
CA LEU A 150 -2.74 -29.21 -37.56
C LEU A 150 -1.75 -30.32 -37.95
N LEU A 151 -1.22 -31.04 -36.97
CA LEU A 151 -0.37 -32.21 -37.21
C LEU A 151 -1.11 -33.34 -37.93
N ALA A 152 -2.39 -33.57 -37.62
CA ALA A 152 -3.21 -34.57 -38.29
C ALA A 152 -3.50 -34.27 -39.77
N VAL A 153 -3.40 -33.01 -40.18
CA VAL A 153 -3.58 -32.56 -41.59
C VAL A 153 -2.22 -32.42 -42.30
N ASN A 154 -1.15 -33.03 -41.78
CA ASN A 154 0.22 -33.00 -42.33
C ASN A 154 0.82 -31.59 -42.47
N VAL A 155 0.38 -30.63 -41.66
CA VAL A 155 1.07 -29.35 -41.54
C VAL A 155 2.41 -29.57 -40.84
N GLY A 156 3.50 -29.04 -41.39
CA GLY A 156 4.83 -29.24 -40.82
C GLY A 156 4.90 -28.74 -39.37
N PHE A 157 5.64 -29.44 -38.52
CA PHE A 157 5.73 -29.12 -37.08
C PHE A 157 6.01 -27.63 -36.82
N TRP A 158 6.94 -27.02 -37.57
CA TRP A 158 7.28 -25.60 -37.44
C TRP A 158 6.14 -24.66 -37.82
N GLN A 159 5.33 -25.02 -38.81
CA GLN A 159 4.16 -24.25 -39.22
C GLN A 159 3.05 -24.34 -38.15
N ALA A 160 2.80 -25.54 -37.61
CA ALA A 160 1.86 -25.73 -36.50
C ALA A 160 2.30 -24.99 -35.23
N PHE A 161 3.60 -24.98 -34.93
CA PHE A 161 4.17 -24.23 -33.82
C PHE A 161 4.02 -22.71 -33.99
N LEU A 162 4.31 -22.19 -35.19
CA LEU A 162 4.13 -20.75 -35.48
C LEU A 162 2.66 -20.32 -35.35
N VAL A 163 1.72 -21.14 -35.79
CA VAL A 163 0.28 -20.86 -35.64
C VAL A 163 -0.13 -20.87 -34.17
N ALA A 164 0.32 -21.85 -33.38
CA ALA A 164 0.04 -21.91 -31.95
C ALA A 164 0.66 -20.72 -31.18
N PHE A 165 1.88 -20.33 -31.53
CA PHE A 165 2.58 -19.18 -30.95
C PHE A 165 1.88 -17.86 -31.29
N ALA A 166 1.49 -17.67 -32.55
CA ALA A 166 0.72 -16.51 -33.00
C ALA A 166 -0.66 -16.45 -32.33
N LEU A 167 -1.34 -17.59 -32.16
CA LEU A 167 -2.59 -17.68 -31.41
C LEU A 167 -2.40 -17.29 -29.94
N SER A 168 -1.34 -17.78 -29.29
CA SER A 168 -1.04 -17.42 -27.90
C SER A 168 -0.84 -15.90 -27.74
N LEU A 169 -0.06 -15.28 -28.63
CA LEU A 169 0.16 -13.83 -28.63
C LEU A 169 -1.12 -13.03 -28.92
N ALA A 170 -1.98 -13.50 -29.83
CA ALA A 170 -3.26 -12.86 -30.12
C ALA A 170 -4.26 -13.00 -28.96
N CYS A 171 -4.09 -14.03 -28.13
CA CYS A 171 -4.94 -14.28 -26.98
C CYS A 171 -4.59 -13.38 -25.79
N ASP A 172 -3.32 -13.00 -25.60
CA ASP A 172 -2.86 -12.14 -24.52
C ASP A 172 -3.63 -10.81 -24.36
N PRO A 173 -3.89 -9.99 -25.40
CA PRO A 173 -4.65 -8.75 -25.26
C PRO A 173 -6.12 -9.00 -24.87
N VAL A 174 -6.72 -10.09 -25.34
CA VAL A 174 -8.08 -10.50 -24.97
C VAL A 174 -8.12 -10.97 -23.52
N GLN A 175 -7.13 -11.77 -23.09
CA GLN A 175 -6.99 -12.17 -21.69
C GLN A 175 -6.75 -10.96 -20.79
N ALA A 176 -5.93 -9.99 -21.22
CA ALA A 176 -5.65 -8.76 -20.50
C ALA A 176 -6.91 -7.88 -20.39
N HIS A 177 -7.69 -7.76 -21.46
CA HIS A 177 -8.95 -7.01 -21.46
C HIS A 177 -10.00 -7.67 -20.56
N VAL A 178 -10.16 -8.99 -20.65
CA VAL A 178 -11.04 -9.75 -19.76
C VAL A 178 -10.54 -9.66 -18.32
N ARG A 179 -9.24 -9.76 -18.06
CA ARG A 179 -8.62 -9.49 -16.75
C ARG A 179 -8.98 -8.11 -16.23
N ARG A 180 -8.86 -7.04 -17.00
CA ARG A 180 -9.23 -5.69 -16.53
C ARG A 180 -10.73 -5.54 -16.23
N ARG A 181 -11.60 -6.28 -16.92
CA ARG A 181 -13.07 -6.22 -16.71
C ARG A 181 -13.59 -7.15 -15.62
N THR A 182 -12.97 -8.30 -15.40
CA THR A 182 -13.42 -9.28 -14.40
C THR A 182 -12.54 -9.39 -13.18
N LEU A 183 -11.32 -8.85 -13.22
CA LEU A 183 -10.62 -8.52 -11.99
C LEU A 183 -11.16 -7.17 -11.54
N GLY A 184 -12.18 -7.23 -10.69
CA GLY A 184 -12.30 -6.19 -9.68
C GLY A 184 -11.04 -6.14 -8.81
N PRO A 185 -11.06 -5.44 -7.67
CA PRO A 185 -9.93 -5.41 -6.71
C PRO A 185 -9.47 -6.79 -6.19
N ASP A 186 -10.04 -7.90 -6.67
CA ASP A 186 -9.74 -9.32 -6.46
C ASP A 186 -8.27 -9.73 -6.57
N ASN A 187 -7.42 -8.98 -7.28
CA ASN A 187 -5.99 -9.25 -7.40
C ASN A 187 -5.10 -8.20 -6.71
N ALA A 188 -5.65 -7.37 -5.83
CA ALA A 188 -4.84 -6.66 -4.84
C ALA A 188 -4.26 -7.71 -3.87
N GLY A 189 -3.25 -8.45 -4.35
CA GLY A 189 -2.47 -9.38 -3.56
C GLY A 189 -1.68 -8.57 -2.57
N VAL A 190 -2.31 -8.19 -1.45
CA VAL A 190 -1.58 -7.57 -0.35
C VAL A 190 -0.64 -8.63 0.17
N SER A 191 0.66 -8.41 -0.02
CA SER A 191 1.66 -9.36 0.44
C SER A 191 1.67 -9.35 1.97
N LEU A 192 1.89 -10.52 2.58
CA LEU A 192 1.98 -10.58 4.05
C LEU A 192 3.09 -9.67 4.61
N PRO A 193 4.28 -9.56 3.98
CA PRO A 193 5.32 -8.63 4.43
C PRO A 193 4.90 -7.15 4.39
N VAL A 194 4.03 -6.76 3.45
CA VAL A 194 3.45 -5.42 3.43
C VAL A 194 2.54 -5.23 4.64
N VAL A 195 1.63 -6.17 4.87
CA VAL A 195 0.66 -6.05 5.98
C VAL A 195 1.35 -6.05 7.34
N SER A 196 2.42 -6.82 7.52
CA SER A 196 3.17 -6.80 8.78
C SER A 196 3.80 -5.43 9.06
N VAL A 197 4.38 -4.78 8.04
CA VAL A 197 4.94 -3.42 8.22
C VAL A 197 3.84 -2.41 8.55
N LEU A 198 2.69 -2.48 7.87
CA LEU A 198 1.56 -1.60 8.17
C LEU A 198 0.98 -1.87 9.56
N TRP A 199 1.00 -3.12 10.02
CA TRP A 199 0.55 -3.50 11.35
C TRP A 199 1.49 -2.92 12.42
N ASP A 200 2.81 -2.97 12.19
CA ASP A 200 3.81 -2.33 13.05
C ASP A 200 3.62 -0.79 13.08
N ASP A 201 3.33 -0.17 11.94
CA ASP A 201 3.04 1.27 11.86
C ASP A 201 1.79 1.65 12.69
N VAL A 202 0.77 0.79 12.77
CA VAL A 202 -0.42 0.97 13.63
C VAL A 202 -0.06 0.78 15.10
N ALA A 203 0.77 -0.22 15.43
CA ALA A 203 1.24 -0.46 16.80
C ALA A 203 2.09 0.71 17.32
N ASP A 204 2.96 1.28 16.49
CA ASP A 204 3.78 2.44 16.84
C ASP A 204 2.93 3.69 17.10
N ALA A 205 1.92 3.96 16.28
CA ALA A 205 1.01 5.06 16.52
C ALA A 205 0.17 4.86 17.79
N THR A 206 -0.30 3.63 18.03
CA THR A 206 -1.03 3.27 19.25
C THR A 206 -0.16 3.42 20.49
N PHE A 207 1.12 3.08 20.38
CA PHE A 207 2.09 3.24 21.45
C PHE A 207 2.28 4.70 21.85
N ILE A 208 2.36 5.63 20.90
CA ILE A 208 2.41 7.06 21.21
C ILE A 208 1.15 7.51 21.96
N ASN A 209 -0.03 7.11 21.50
CA ASN A 209 -1.28 7.48 22.17
C ASN A 209 -1.34 6.95 23.62
N ILE A 210 -0.79 5.77 23.89
CA ILE A 210 -0.67 5.24 25.26
C ILE A 210 0.30 6.08 26.11
N LEU A 211 1.44 6.50 25.54
CA LEU A 211 2.39 7.37 26.25
C LEU A 211 1.75 8.71 26.62
N GLU A 212 1.03 9.32 25.67
CA GLU A 212 0.31 10.58 25.90
C GLU A 212 -0.82 10.42 26.92
N ALA A 213 -1.61 9.36 26.83
CA ALA A 213 -2.67 9.06 27.81
C ALA A 213 -2.13 8.88 29.23
N LYS A 214 -0.89 8.41 29.38
CA LYS A 214 -0.18 8.28 30.65
C LYS A 214 0.55 9.56 31.09
N GLY A 215 0.47 10.64 30.31
CA GLY A 215 1.15 11.91 30.59
C GLY A 215 2.67 11.82 30.43
N ILE A 216 3.19 10.83 29.69
CA ILE A 216 4.62 10.67 29.45
C ILE A 216 5.00 11.59 28.28
N ALA A 217 5.89 12.54 28.55
CA ALA A 217 6.39 13.44 27.52
C ALA A 217 7.18 12.66 26.45
N VAL A 218 6.77 12.79 25.19
CA VAL A 218 7.44 12.21 24.03
C VAL A 218 8.20 13.31 23.29
N ASN A 219 9.44 13.05 22.89
CA ASN A 219 10.21 13.96 22.04
C ASN A 219 9.47 14.14 20.70
N PRO A 220 9.29 15.38 20.19
CA PRO A 220 8.68 15.62 18.88
C PRO A 220 9.26 14.78 17.73
N PHE A 221 10.56 14.49 17.77
CA PHE A 221 11.21 13.62 16.78
C PHE A 221 10.69 12.18 16.84
N ASP A 222 10.57 11.61 18.04
CA ASP A 222 10.09 10.25 18.24
C ASP A 222 8.58 10.14 17.96
N TYR A 223 7.83 11.19 18.31
CA TYR A 223 6.42 11.33 17.96
C TYR A 223 6.22 11.25 16.44
N LYS A 224 6.94 12.09 15.67
CA LYS A 224 6.88 12.11 14.21
C LYS A 224 7.34 10.76 13.63
N ALA A 225 8.36 10.16 14.22
CA ALA A 225 8.87 8.85 13.81
C ALA A 225 7.82 7.74 13.99
N ALA A 226 7.08 7.73 15.08
CA ALA A 226 6.10 6.67 15.36
C ALA A 226 4.79 6.88 14.59
N THR A 227 4.33 8.12 14.46
CA THR A 227 3.02 8.42 13.84
C THR A 227 3.06 8.47 12.31
N ALA A 228 4.20 8.77 11.69
CA ALA A 228 4.23 9.00 10.24
C ALA A 228 3.86 7.77 9.40
N GLY A 229 3.99 6.54 9.92
CA GLY A 229 3.55 5.33 9.22
C GLY A 229 2.04 5.25 9.15
N TRP A 230 1.39 5.45 10.31
CA TRP A 230 -0.06 5.55 10.42
C TRP A 230 -0.64 6.71 9.61
N VAL A 231 -0.07 7.92 9.71
CA VAL A 231 -0.56 9.11 8.97
C VAL A 231 -0.55 8.84 7.47
N HIS A 232 0.54 8.25 6.97
CA HIS A 232 0.63 7.87 5.56
C HIS A 232 -0.42 6.81 5.18
N LEU A 233 -0.61 5.79 6.00
CA LEU A 233 -1.62 4.75 5.79
C LEU A 233 -3.04 5.34 5.74
N ALA A 234 -3.41 6.15 6.72
CA ALA A 234 -4.72 6.79 6.82
C ALA A 234 -4.99 7.70 5.61
N ARG A 235 -4.03 8.57 5.26
CA ARG A 235 -4.15 9.47 4.09
C ARG A 235 -4.31 8.70 2.79
N THR A 236 -3.56 7.61 2.62
CA THR A 236 -3.67 6.76 1.43
C THR A 236 -5.04 6.08 1.37
N ALA A 237 -5.52 5.57 2.50
CA ALA A 237 -6.81 4.92 2.58
C ALA A 237 -7.95 5.89 2.22
N ASP A 238 -7.90 7.12 2.74
CA ASP A 238 -8.89 8.17 2.46
C ASP A 238 -8.87 8.56 0.97
N SER A 239 -7.68 8.70 0.38
CA SER A 239 -7.51 9.03 -1.04
C SER A 239 -8.09 7.95 -1.96
N VAL A 240 -7.81 6.67 -1.66
CA VAL A 240 -8.33 5.53 -2.42
C VAL A 240 -9.84 5.36 -2.23
N GLY A 241 -10.35 5.62 -1.02
CA GLY A 241 -11.78 5.60 -0.71
C GLY A 241 -12.55 6.64 -1.52
N THR A 242 -12.00 7.84 -1.67
CA THR A 242 -12.59 8.93 -2.45
C THR A 242 -12.67 8.58 -3.94
N ILE A 243 -11.62 7.98 -4.50
CA ILE A 243 -11.57 7.58 -5.93
C ILE A 243 -12.53 6.42 -6.24
N SER A 244 -12.80 5.55 -5.27
CA SER A 244 -13.69 4.39 -5.44
C SER A 244 -15.18 4.72 -5.25
N GLY A 245 -15.49 5.91 -4.72
CA GLY A 245 -16.86 6.38 -4.44
C GLY A 245 -17.48 7.28 -5.53
N THR A 246 -16.72 7.63 -6.57
CA THR A 246 -17.17 8.33 -7.78
C THR A 246 -17.39 7.35 -8.93
#